data_AF-A0A2H3CQ59-F1
#
_entry.id   AF-A0A2H3CQ59-F1
#
_cell.length_a   1.000
_cell.length_b   1.000
_cell.length_c   1.000
_cell.angle_alpha   90.00
_cell.angle_beta   90.00
_cell.angle_gamma   90.00
#
_symmetry.space_group_name_H-M   'P 1'
#
loop_
_entity.id
_entity.type
_entity.pdbx_description
1 polymer ?
#
loop_
_entity_poly.entity_id
_entity_poly.type
_entity_poly.pdbx_seq_one_letter_code
_entity_poly.pdbx_strand_id
1 'polypeptide(L)'
;MSAERLSISEASRFCLDPSALVGLIEHTHPSYSSADVGFNIKEMYRMYQSCSACIVLAGGLQYMVSLEEEAAWIHRGWTLQEALAPPIIEVLFAWKLHSGQAIAATGVGNSERLEEVVPNQSAVTSLSLLKTCTTGVLSFIRDGHSKSLMHTYNDIPFWRPTRKIFSPNVAALCIAMDNDMDEDTKLYAIWKSALMRTSSRPVDMVFSIMGLFGVTLDPICFTKDDRLSATIALARAILEKGGRATWLGASFKLPPCKRLPTFSVFPRTQVAGKALFKEQEVSEMMDSEYHCPGALVPFPQGSMDTNGSFTFTTKAVRVAATTGTEVLSTSLSPSILKAKDESLWRVCDTTDSHNTRGAAFAVLLGWFNAYVPNVTPAHDADNIRAILVTEHAPEKFHVHSYVFLSMRRKPWVTAWEERSFCVGPETPSDTETELEEELVEVTTPRICNYCVLLRTFRNVRGQR
;
A
#
# COMPACT_ATOMS: atom_id res chain seq x y z
N MET A 1 -20.06 44.14 1.74
CA MET A 1 -19.34 43.13 0.95
C MET A 1 -19.94 41.79 1.30
N SER A 2 -20.79 41.31 0.41
CA SER A 2 -21.65 40.14 0.56
C SER A 2 -20.84 38.86 0.48
N ALA A 3 -21.04 37.98 1.46
CA ALA A 3 -20.62 36.60 1.42
C ALA A 3 -21.55 35.83 0.46
N GLU A 4 -21.03 35.39 -0.68
CA GLU A 4 -21.73 34.43 -1.53
C GLU A 4 -21.69 33.05 -0.87
N ARG A 5 -22.89 32.54 -0.53
CA ARG A 5 -23.12 31.16 -0.14
C ARG A 5 -22.99 30.29 -1.39
N LEU A 6 -21.99 29.42 -1.42
CA LEU A 6 -21.90 28.34 -2.40
C LEU A 6 -23.01 27.33 -2.12
N SER A 7 -23.99 27.28 -3.02
CA SER A 7 -25.02 26.25 -3.11
C SER A 7 -24.38 24.93 -3.54
N ILE A 8 -24.56 23.86 -2.78
CA ILE A 8 -24.09 22.48 -3.06
C ILE A 8 -24.97 21.84 -4.17
N SER A 9 -25.23 22.56 -5.25
CA SER A 9 -26.05 22.08 -6.38
C SER A 9 -25.32 22.04 -7.72
N GLU A 10 -24.05 22.46 -7.81
CA GLU A 10 -23.36 22.60 -9.11
C GLU A 10 -21.97 21.97 -9.20
N ALA A 11 -21.54 21.14 -8.25
CA ALA A 11 -20.25 20.45 -8.33
C ALA A 11 -20.30 19.00 -7.81
N SER A 12 -20.96 18.11 -8.54
CA SER A 12 -20.84 16.67 -8.32
C SER A 12 -20.80 15.91 -9.64
N ARG A 13 -19.60 15.77 -10.21
CA ARG A 13 -19.32 14.65 -11.11
C ARG A 13 -18.92 13.47 -10.21
N PHE A 14 -19.83 12.53 -10.06
CA PHE A 14 -19.63 11.31 -9.27
C PHE A 14 -18.65 10.38 -10.01
N CYS A 15 -17.45 10.17 -9.46
CA CYS A 15 -16.51 9.18 -9.98
C CYS A 15 -16.88 7.80 -9.42
N LEU A 16 -17.54 6.98 -10.24
CA LEU A 16 -17.65 5.54 -10.03
C LEU A 16 -16.29 4.88 -10.33
N ASP A 17 -16.10 3.65 -9.82
CA ASP A 17 -14.96 2.79 -10.20
C ASP A 17 -14.79 2.76 -11.73
N PRO A 18 -13.68 3.25 -12.31
CA PRO A 18 -13.47 3.19 -13.75
C PRO A 18 -13.57 1.75 -14.27
N SER A 19 -13.13 0.77 -13.50
CA SER A 19 -13.22 -0.66 -13.86
C SER A 19 -14.67 -1.19 -13.86
N ALA A 20 -15.54 -0.69 -12.97
CA ALA A 20 -16.97 -1.03 -13.00
C ALA A 20 -17.71 -0.26 -14.11
N LEU A 21 -17.27 0.98 -14.41
CA LEU A 21 -17.76 1.75 -15.56
C LEU A 21 -17.41 1.04 -16.88
N VAL A 22 -16.20 0.50 -17.00
CA VAL A 22 -15.74 -0.26 -18.17
C VAL A 22 -16.59 -1.52 -18.39
N GLY A 23 -16.89 -2.29 -17.33
CA GLY A 23 -17.76 -3.46 -17.42
C GLY A 23 -19.23 -3.13 -17.75
N LEU A 24 -19.75 -1.99 -17.28
CA LEU A 24 -21.12 -1.54 -17.60
C LEU A 24 -21.23 -0.93 -19.01
N ILE A 25 -20.20 -0.23 -19.49
CA ILE A 25 -20.19 0.45 -20.79
C ILE A 25 -19.97 -0.53 -21.95
N GLU A 26 -19.09 -1.53 -21.80
CA GLU A 26 -18.90 -2.59 -22.81
C GLU A 26 -20.21 -3.36 -23.10
N HIS A 27 -21.13 -3.44 -22.14
CA HIS A 27 -22.42 -4.12 -22.31
C HIS A 27 -23.58 -3.23 -22.79
N THR A 28 -23.45 -1.90 -22.81
CA THR A 28 -24.58 -0.99 -23.09
C THR A 28 -24.38 -0.02 -24.25
N HIS A 29 -23.15 0.23 -24.71
CA HIS A 29 -22.90 1.13 -25.85
C HIS A 29 -21.78 0.62 -26.78
N PRO A 30 -22.06 0.20 -28.03
CA PRO A 30 -21.07 -0.34 -28.97
C PRO A 30 -20.08 0.69 -29.56
N SER A 31 -19.97 1.90 -29.00
CA SER A 31 -19.23 3.02 -29.59
C SER A 31 -18.09 3.58 -28.75
N TYR A 32 -17.76 2.99 -27.59
CA TYR A 32 -16.57 3.38 -26.83
C TYR A 32 -15.34 2.68 -27.40
N SER A 33 -14.42 3.44 -28.00
CA SER A 33 -13.20 2.86 -28.58
C SER A 33 -12.19 2.52 -27.47
N SER A 34 -11.32 1.53 -27.70
CA SER A 34 -10.20 1.22 -26.78
C SER A 34 -9.29 2.44 -26.54
N ALA A 35 -9.22 3.35 -27.52
CA ALA A 35 -8.49 4.60 -27.40
C ALA A 35 -9.13 5.55 -26.37
N ASP A 36 -10.45 5.61 -26.28
CA ASP A 36 -11.16 6.45 -25.30
C ASP A 36 -10.96 5.93 -23.87
N VAL A 37 -10.97 4.61 -23.70
CA VAL A 37 -10.68 3.97 -22.40
C VAL A 37 -9.23 4.23 -22.00
N GLY A 38 -8.28 4.06 -22.93
CA GLY A 38 -6.87 4.35 -22.68
C GLY A 38 -6.62 5.84 -22.34
N PHE A 39 -7.32 6.75 -23.02
CA PHE A 39 -7.26 8.18 -22.72
C PHE A 39 -7.78 8.49 -21.31
N ASN A 40 -8.92 7.92 -20.91
CA ASN A 40 -9.47 8.13 -19.57
C ASN A 40 -8.47 7.67 -18.49
N ILE A 41 -7.90 6.47 -18.63
CA ILE A 41 -6.90 5.93 -17.70
C ILE A 41 -5.69 6.85 -17.57
N LYS A 42 -5.18 7.41 -18.67
CA LYS A 42 -4.05 8.36 -18.67
C LYS A 42 -4.36 9.64 -17.87
N GLU A 43 -5.58 10.16 -18.00
CA GLU A 43 -5.97 11.43 -17.39
C GLU A 43 -6.53 11.29 -15.96
N MET A 44 -6.87 10.09 -15.48
CA MET A 44 -7.51 9.87 -14.17
C MET A 44 -6.82 10.62 -13.02
N TYR A 45 -5.49 10.49 -12.91
CA TYR A 45 -4.73 11.17 -11.85
C TYR A 45 -4.89 12.69 -11.93
N ARG A 46 -4.78 13.26 -13.14
CA ARG A 46 -4.92 14.70 -13.37
C ARG A 46 -6.34 15.18 -13.05
N MET A 47 -7.35 14.37 -13.36
CA MET A 47 -8.74 14.66 -12.99
C MET A 47 -8.88 14.80 -11.47
N TYR A 48 -8.40 13.81 -10.70
CA TYR A 48 -8.46 13.87 -9.24
C TYR A 48 -7.64 15.04 -8.66
N GLN A 49 -6.44 15.28 -9.20
CA GLN A 49 -5.60 16.41 -8.79
C GLN A 49 -6.26 17.76 -9.07
N SER A 50 -7.08 17.86 -10.11
CA SER A 50 -7.78 19.08 -10.49
C SER A 50 -9.10 19.29 -9.73
N CYS A 51 -9.55 18.32 -8.93
CA CYS A 51 -10.74 18.47 -8.10
C CYS A 51 -10.47 19.46 -6.96
N SER A 52 -11.47 20.29 -6.61
CA SER A 52 -11.39 21.15 -5.43
C SER A 52 -11.44 20.35 -4.13
N ALA A 53 -12.21 19.26 -4.13
CA ALA A 53 -12.31 18.31 -3.02
C ALA A 53 -12.70 16.93 -3.56
N CYS A 54 -12.35 15.88 -2.82
CA CYS A 54 -12.84 14.53 -3.02
C CYS A 54 -13.63 14.09 -1.77
N ILE A 55 -14.88 13.68 -1.98
CA ILE A 55 -15.75 13.18 -0.91
C ILE A 55 -15.79 11.66 -1.00
N VAL A 56 -15.18 11.00 -0.03
CA VAL A 56 -15.11 9.56 0.11
C VAL A 56 -16.42 9.04 0.72
N LEU A 57 -17.06 8.13 -0.01
CA LEU A 57 -18.22 7.37 0.44
C LEU A 57 -17.80 5.92 0.63
N ALA A 58 -17.44 5.56 1.86
CA ALA A 58 -16.84 4.26 2.15
C ALA A 58 -17.77 3.07 1.82
N GLY A 59 -19.10 3.25 1.95
CA GLY A 59 -20.14 2.29 1.56
C GLY A 59 -20.55 2.35 0.09
N GLY A 60 -19.87 3.18 -0.72
CA GLY A 60 -20.32 3.53 -2.06
C GLY A 60 -21.59 4.40 -2.04
N LEU A 61 -22.31 4.43 -3.17
CA LEU A 61 -23.50 5.25 -3.35
C LEU A 61 -24.78 4.66 -2.74
N GLN A 62 -24.73 3.42 -2.23
CA GLN A 62 -25.92 2.68 -1.81
C GLN A 62 -26.38 3.07 -0.39
N TYR A 63 -25.44 3.36 0.51
CA TYR A 63 -25.74 3.72 1.89
C TYR A 63 -24.56 4.45 2.55
N MET A 64 -24.84 5.16 3.65
CA MET A 64 -23.81 5.78 4.49
C MET A 64 -23.34 4.80 5.55
N VAL A 65 -22.04 4.51 5.55
CA VAL A 65 -21.35 3.66 6.53
C VAL A 65 -21.16 4.44 7.83
N SER A 66 -21.29 3.79 8.99
CA SER A 66 -20.93 4.37 10.28
C SER A 66 -19.45 4.15 10.60
N LEU A 67 -18.86 4.93 11.51
CA LEU A 67 -17.47 4.70 11.95
C LEU A 67 -17.24 3.34 12.64
N GLU A 68 -18.32 2.63 13.00
CA GLU A 68 -18.31 1.32 13.66
C GLU A 68 -18.28 0.15 12.66
N GLU A 69 -18.52 0.43 11.39
CA GLU A 69 -18.54 -0.57 10.33
C GLU A 69 -17.22 -0.58 9.54
N GLU A 70 -16.82 -1.75 9.05
CA GLU A 70 -15.64 -1.92 8.19
C GLU A 70 -16.07 -1.79 6.73
N ALA A 71 -15.35 -0.98 5.95
CA ALA A 71 -15.64 -0.74 4.55
C ALA A 71 -14.56 -1.31 3.64
N ALA A 72 -14.96 -1.88 2.50
CA ALA A 72 -14.04 -2.43 1.51
C ALA A 72 -13.31 -1.36 0.66
N TRP A 73 -13.63 -0.08 0.86
CA TRP A 73 -13.11 1.04 0.06
C TRP A 73 -11.58 1.07 -0.01
N ILE A 74 -10.88 0.85 1.10
CA ILE A 74 -9.41 0.89 1.16
C ILE A 74 -8.74 -0.27 0.39
N HIS A 75 -9.49 -1.32 0.06
CA HIS A 75 -8.95 -2.46 -0.68
C HIS A 75 -8.99 -2.28 -2.19
N ARG A 76 -9.65 -1.24 -2.72
CA ARG A 76 -9.74 -1.00 -4.17
C ARG A 76 -8.52 -0.22 -4.68
N GLY A 77 -8.01 -0.56 -5.86
CA GLY A 77 -6.79 0.03 -6.42
C GLY A 77 -6.93 1.53 -6.67
N TRP A 78 -7.97 1.92 -7.42
CA TRP A 78 -8.24 3.30 -7.83
C TRP A 78 -8.51 4.26 -6.67
N THR A 79 -9.02 3.76 -5.54
CA THR A 79 -9.33 4.60 -4.38
C THR A 79 -8.07 5.11 -3.67
N LEU A 80 -6.87 4.59 -4.00
CA LEU A 80 -5.61 5.16 -3.54
C LEU A 80 -5.34 6.53 -4.17
N GLN A 81 -5.62 6.69 -5.47
CA GLN A 81 -5.51 8.00 -6.14
C GLN A 81 -6.55 8.98 -5.61
N GLU A 82 -7.79 8.53 -5.37
CA GLU A 82 -8.84 9.34 -4.74
C GLU A 82 -8.40 9.92 -3.39
N ALA A 83 -7.60 9.16 -2.64
CA ALA A 83 -7.14 9.53 -1.30
C ALA A 83 -5.90 10.46 -1.27
N LEU A 84 -5.16 10.54 -2.38
CA LEU A 84 -3.82 11.16 -2.40
C LEU A 84 -3.64 12.28 -3.43
N ALA A 85 -4.38 12.24 -4.55
CA ALA A 85 -4.24 13.23 -5.61
C ALA A 85 -4.96 14.57 -5.33
N PRO A 86 -6.20 14.58 -4.79
CA PRO A 86 -6.92 15.82 -4.52
C PRO A 86 -6.28 16.64 -3.38
N PRO A 87 -6.42 17.98 -3.37
CA PRO A 87 -5.90 18.84 -2.31
C PRO A 87 -6.70 18.74 -1.00
N ILE A 88 -7.98 18.38 -1.07
CA ILE A 88 -8.89 18.22 0.07
C ILE A 88 -9.58 16.87 -0.07
N ILE A 89 -9.49 16.05 0.97
CA ILE A 89 -10.16 14.74 1.03
C ILE A 89 -11.01 14.66 2.28
N GLU A 90 -12.31 14.55 2.07
CA GLU A 90 -13.31 14.44 3.13
C GLU A 90 -13.99 13.08 3.08
N VAL A 91 -14.45 12.60 4.23
CA VAL A 91 -15.23 11.37 4.35
C VAL A 91 -16.62 11.72 4.85
N LEU A 92 -17.64 11.31 4.10
CA LEU A 92 -19.04 11.43 4.51
C LEU A 92 -19.49 10.08 5.10
N PHE A 93 -20.04 10.12 6.31
CA PHE A 93 -20.44 8.92 7.05
C PHE A 93 -21.71 9.17 7.88
N ALA A 94 -22.34 8.07 8.29
CA ALA A 94 -23.52 8.11 9.16
C ALA A 94 -23.13 8.57 10.57
N TRP A 95 -23.80 9.61 11.07
CA TRP A 95 -23.45 10.26 12.34
C TRP A 95 -24.67 10.83 13.05
N LYS A 96 -24.70 10.71 14.39
CA LYS A 96 -25.85 11.12 15.23
C LYS A 96 -25.49 12.00 16.42
N LEU A 97 -24.21 12.33 16.61
CA LEU A 97 -23.73 13.01 17.82
C LEU A 97 -23.54 14.53 17.64
N HIS A 98 -24.08 15.09 16.56
CA HIS A 98 -23.89 16.49 16.13
C HIS A 98 -22.43 16.85 15.83
N SER A 99 -22.19 18.11 15.47
CA SER A 99 -20.84 18.63 15.25
C SER A 99 -20.01 18.65 16.54
N GLY A 100 -18.70 18.48 16.39
CA GLY A 100 -17.76 18.47 17.51
C GLY A 100 -16.34 18.16 17.08
N GLN A 101 -15.50 17.80 18.06
CA GLN A 101 -14.10 17.45 17.83
C GLN A 101 -13.84 15.99 18.17
N ALA A 102 -13.18 15.27 17.27
CA ALA A 102 -12.67 13.94 17.50
C ALA A 102 -11.18 13.99 17.86
N ILE A 103 -10.78 13.22 18.86
CA ILE A 103 -9.43 13.25 19.43
C ILE A 103 -8.95 11.81 19.62
N ALA A 104 -7.67 11.56 19.33
CA ALA A 104 -7.03 10.28 19.61
C ALA A 104 -6.98 10.06 21.12
N ALA A 105 -7.29 8.86 21.60
CA ALA A 105 -7.27 8.59 23.03
C ALA A 105 -5.90 8.76 23.69
N THR A 106 -4.81 8.67 22.91
CA THR A 106 -3.46 8.91 23.41
C THR A 106 -3.20 10.38 23.73
N GLY A 107 -4.07 11.31 23.32
CA GLY A 107 -3.86 12.76 23.46
C GLY A 107 -2.71 13.32 22.62
N VAL A 108 -2.02 12.46 21.86
CA VAL A 108 -0.90 12.81 20.98
C VAL A 108 -1.44 12.89 19.56
N GLY A 109 -1.93 14.07 19.16
CA GLY A 109 -2.40 14.33 17.80
C GLY A 109 -3.31 15.54 17.69
N ASN A 110 -3.51 16.00 16.45
CA ASN A 110 -4.47 17.05 16.14
C ASN A 110 -5.89 16.56 16.41
N SER A 111 -6.75 17.44 16.90
CA SER A 111 -8.19 17.17 16.91
C SER A 111 -8.74 17.35 15.51
N GLU A 112 -9.62 16.45 15.11
CA GLU A 112 -10.31 16.50 13.82
C GLU A 112 -11.71 17.04 14.02
N ARG A 113 -12.10 18.00 13.17
CA ARG A 113 -13.45 18.57 13.22
C ARG A 113 -14.41 17.62 12.51
N LEU A 114 -15.48 17.25 13.21
CA LEU A 114 -16.63 16.57 12.61
C LEU A 114 -17.74 17.60 12.45
N GLU A 115 -18.16 17.82 11.21
CA GLU A 115 -19.23 18.75 10.87
C GLU A 115 -20.47 17.99 10.43
N GLU A 116 -21.57 18.19 11.14
CA GLU A 116 -22.87 17.62 10.80
C GLU A 116 -23.37 18.21 9.49
N VAL A 117 -23.67 17.33 8.52
CA VAL A 117 -24.19 17.72 7.20
C VAL A 117 -25.72 17.67 7.21
N VAL A 118 -26.27 16.55 7.69
CA VAL A 118 -27.71 16.38 7.92
C VAL A 118 -27.93 16.06 9.39
N PRO A 119 -28.73 16.87 10.13
CA PRO A 119 -28.96 16.68 11.54
C PRO A 119 -29.37 15.26 11.93
N ASN A 120 -28.63 14.68 12.88
CA ASN A 120 -28.81 13.32 13.40
C ASN A 120 -28.75 12.20 12.34
N GLN A 121 -28.11 12.45 11.19
CA GLN A 121 -28.02 11.47 10.10
C GLN A 121 -26.59 11.33 9.56
N SER A 122 -25.89 12.43 9.31
CA SER A 122 -24.58 12.38 8.67
C SER A 122 -23.64 13.50 9.10
N ALA A 123 -22.35 13.21 9.00
CA ALA A 123 -21.29 14.19 9.19
C ALA A 123 -20.17 13.98 8.17
N VAL A 124 -19.41 15.05 7.99
CA VAL A 124 -18.20 15.09 7.17
C VAL A 124 -17.00 15.42 8.04
N THR A 125 -15.85 14.88 7.68
CA THR A 125 -14.56 15.17 8.32
C THR A 125 -13.42 14.86 7.36
N SER A 126 -12.20 15.32 7.67
CA SER A 126 -11.01 14.99 6.89
C SER A 126 -10.70 13.50 6.94
N LEU A 127 -10.20 12.93 5.83
CA LEU A 127 -9.71 11.54 5.79
C LEU A 127 -8.55 11.31 6.78
N SER A 128 -7.85 12.36 7.23
CA SER A 128 -6.83 12.27 8.28
C SER A 128 -7.35 11.71 9.62
N LEU A 129 -8.67 11.70 9.84
CA LEU A 129 -9.30 11.00 10.97
C LEU A 129 -8.88 9.53 11.06
N LEU A 130 -8.50 8.89 9.95
CA LEU A 130 -7.95 7.53 9.94
C LEU A 130 -6.77 7.38 10.91
N LYS A 131 -5.87 8.37 10.99
CA LYS A 131 -4.72 8.33 11.92
C LYS A 131 -5.20 8.14 13.36
N THR A 132 -6.25 8.86 13.74
CA THR A 132 -6.91 8.79 15.04
C THR A 132 -7.54 7.42 15.26
N CYS A 133 -8.31 6.93 14.28
CA CYS A 133 -8.99 5.64 14.35
C CYS A 133 -8.03 4.44 14.42
N THR A 134 -6.81 4.54 13.85
CA THR A 134 -5.84 3.42 13.84
C THR A 134 -5.37 3.00 15.23
N THR A 135 -5.47 3.90 16.22
CA THR A 135 -5.10 3.64 17.62
C THR A 135 -6.13 2.79 18.36
N GLY A 136 -7.29 2.54 17.75
CA GLY A 136 -8.37 1.72 18.32
C GLY A 136 -9.32 2.47 19.26
N VAL A 137 -9.05 3.72 19.61
CA VAL A 137 -9.92 4.51 20.51
C VAL A 137 -10.06 5.95 20.04
N LEU A 138 -11.31 6.42 19.95
CA LEU A 138 -11.70 7.77 19.54
C LEU A 138 -12.48 8.45 20.66
N SER A 139 -12.03 9.62 21.10
CA SER A 139 -12.81 10.49 21.99
C SER A 139 -13.52 11.56 21.19
N PHE A 140 -14.77 11.88 21.54
CA PHE A 140 -15.54 12.92 20.84
C PHE A 140 -16.07 13.96 21.82
N ILE A 141 -15.88 15.23 21.51
CA ILE A 141 -16.36 16.38 22.28
C ILE A 141 -17.36 17.14 21.43
N ARG A 142 -18.64 17.05 21.79
CA ARG A 142 -19.72 17.79 21.12
C ARG A 142 -19.59 19.29 21.37
N ASP A 143 -19.94 20.10 20.37
CA ASP A 143 -20.00 21.55 20.53
C ASP A 143 -20.91 21.97 21.69
N GLY A 144 -20.46 22.95 22.47
CA GLY A 144 -21.19 23.47 23.62
C GLY A 144 -21.19 22.55 24.85
N HIS A 145 -20.50 21.40 24.80
CA HIS A 145 -20.37 20.49 25.93
C HIS A 145 -18.90 20.30 26.33
N SER A 146 -18.59 20.49 27.62
CA SER A 146 -17.23 20.27 28.15
C SER A 146 -16.96 18.81 28.52
N LYS A 147 -17.97 17.93 28.48
CA LYS A 147 -17.80 16.51 28.78
C LYS A 147 -17.52 15.76 27.48
N SER A 148 -16.33 15.16 27.39
CA SER A 148 -16.00 14.22 26.33
C SER A 148 -16.93 13.00 26.42
N LEU A 149 -17.60 12.70 25.32
CA LEU A 149 -18.15 11.37 25.10
C LEU A 149 -16.97 10.49 24.71
N MET A 150 -16.42 9.80 25.70
CA MET A 150 -15.45 8.76 25.45
C MET A 150 -16.21 7.55 24.91
N HIS A 151 -16.31 7.47 23.58
CA HIS A 151 -16.68 6.23 22.91
C HIS A 151 -15.47 5.28 22.96
N THR A 152 -15.29 4.68 24.13
CA THR A 152 -14.44 3.50 24.25
C THR A 152 -15.16 2.39 23.52
N TYR A 153 -14.56 1.84 22.45
CA TYR A 153 -15.06 0.67 21.72
C TYR A 153 -15.01 -0.63 22.58
N ASN A 154 -15.07 -0.50 23.91
CA ASN A 154 -14.94 -1.57 24.90
C ASN A 154 -16.29 -2.19 25.30
N ASP A 155 -17.41 -1.74 24.73
CA ASP A 155 -18.65 -2.53 24.76
C ASP A 155 -18.52 -3.64 23.71
N ILE A 156 -18.00 -4.78 24.16
CA ILE A 156 -17.54 -5.89 23.31
C ILE A 156 -18.73 -6.62 22.61
N PRO A 157 -18.44 -7.42 21.57
CA PRO A 157 -18.21 -8.81 21.90
C PRO A 157 -16.84 -9.30 21.42
N PHE A 158 -16.23 -10.04 22.35
CA PHE A 158 -15.05 -10.87 22.28
C PHE A 158 -14.66 -11.24 20.83
N TRP A 159 -13.63 -10.57 20.29
CA TRP A 159 -12.96 -10.85 19.00
C TRP A 159 -13.88 -10.99 17.78
N ARG A 160 -14.09 -9.88 17.05
CA ARG A 160 -14.03 -10.00 15.58
C ARG A 160 -12.58 -9.88 15.14
N PRO A 161 -12.03 -10.81 14.36
CA PRO A 161 -10.64 -10.79 13.90
C PRO A 161 -10.30 -9.66 12.91
N THR A 162 -11.22 -8.74 12.59
CA THR A 162 -11.05 -7.79 11.49
C THR A 162 -10.51 -6.41 11.84
N ARG A 163 -10.77 -5.85 13.03
CA ARG A 163 -10.24 -4.52 13.40
C ARG A 163 -8.84 -4.64 14.02
N LYS A 164 -7.84 -4.81 13.15
CA LYS A 164 -6.42 -4.80 13.57
C LYS A 164 -6.01 -3.36 13.91
N ILE A 165 -5.67 -3.11 15.17
CA ILE A 165 -4.98 -1.89 15.60
C ILE A 165 -3.71 -1.77 14.74
N PHE A 166 -3.45 -0.57 14.21
CA PHE A 166 -2.35 -0.33 13.26
C PHE A 166 -2.35 -1.29 12.06
N SER A 167 -3.52 -1.63 11.50
CA SER A 167 -3.60 -2.47 10.29
C SER A 167 -2.66 -1.95 9.19
N PRO A 168 -1.85 -2.82 8.54
CA PRO A 168 -0.80 -2.37 7.61
C PRO A 168 -1.32 -1.56 6.42
N ASN A 169 -2.50 -1.87 5.91
CA ASN A 169 -3.14 -1.15 4.80
C ASN A 169 -3.51 0.28 5.20
N VAL A 170 -4.02 0.49 6.42
CA VAL A 170 -4.33 1.83 6.92
C VAL A 170 -3.05 2.57 7.28
N ALA A 171 -2.07 1.91 7.91
CA ALA A 171 -0.77 2.51 8.21
C ALA A 171 -0.07 3.04 6.94
N ALA A 172 0.00 2.23 5.88
CA ALA A 172 0.58 2.65 4.60
C ALA A 172 -0.16 3.85 3.99
N LEU A 173 -1.49 3.88 4.03
CA LEU A 173 -2.25 5.04 3.55
C LEU A 173 -1.98 6.29 4.41
N CYS A 174 -1.99 6.15 5.74
CA CYS A 174 -1.71 7.25 6.67
C CYS A 174 -0.31 7.84 6.47
N ILE A 175 0.72 7.02 6.20
CA ILE A 175 2.08 7.47 5.89
C ILE A 175 2.10 8.23 4.55
N ALA A 176 1.44 7.71 3.51
CA ALA A 176 1.40 8.36 2.20
C ALA A 176 0.69 9.73 2.24
N MET A 177 -0.31 9.88 3.11
CA MET A 177 -1.04 11.14 3.33
C MET A 177 -0.31 12.13 4.25
N ASP A 178 0.78 11.73 4.90
CA ASP A 178 1.37 12.52 5.97
C ASP A 178 2.27 13.63 5.44
N ASN A 179 1.90 14.90 5.65
CA ASN A 179 2.67 16.03 5.17
C ASN A 179 4.08 16.12 5.78
N ASP A 180 4.30 15.56 6.97
CA ASP A 180 5.59 15.60 7.67
C ASP A 180 6.56 14.51 7.18
N MET A 181 6.07 13.53 6.40
CA MET A 181 6.91 12.49 5.82
C MET A 181 7.64 13.00 4.58
N ASP A 182 8.90 12.57 4.44
CA ASP A 182 9.67 12.83 3.22
C ASP A 182 9.06 12.09 2.02
N GLU A 183 9.41 12.57 0.82
CA GLU A 183 8.82 12.07 -0.42
C GLU A 183 9.12 10.60 -0.68
N ASP A 184 10.36 10.13 -0.43
CA ASP A 184 10.71 8.73 -0.64
C ASP A 184 9.91 7.80 0.28
N THR A 185 9.69 8.24 1.52
CA THR A 185 8.84 7.54 2.50
C THR A 185 7.38 7.45 2.04
N LYS A 186 6.83 8.53 1.48
CA LYS A 186 5.47 8.53 0.89
C LYS A 186 5.38 7.58 -0.30
N LEU A 187 6.35 7.65 -1.21
CA LEU A 187 6.41 6.78 -2.40
C LEU A 187 6.57 5.29 -2.03
N TYR A 188 7.36 4.97 -1.00
CA TYR A 188 7.44 3.62 -0.43
C TYR A 188 6.08 3.17 0.13
N ALA A 189 5.39 4.04 0.85
CA ALA A 189 4.06 3.75 1.40
C ALA A 189 3.00 3.56 0.31
N ILE A 190 3.10 4.26 -0.83
CA ILE A 190 2.25 4.04 -2.00
C ILE A 190 2.44 2.62 -2.56
N TRP A 191 3.68 2.15 -2.73
CA TRP A 191 3.94 0.77 -3.16
C TRP A 191 3.33 -0.26 -2.20
N LYS A 192 3.47 -0.04 -0.88
CA LYS A 192 2.86 -0.91 0.14
C LYS A 192 1.34 -0.91 0.06
N SER A 193 0.74 0.27 -0.06
CA SER A 193 -0.72 0.39 -0.17
C SER A 193 -1.22 -0.32 -1.44
N ALA A 194 -0.52 -0.17 -2.57
CA ALA A 194 -0.85 -0.83 -3.83
C ALA A 194 -0.80 -2.37 -3.72
N LEU A 195 0.19 -2.94 -3.02
CA LEU A 195 0.29 -4.38 -2.82
C LEU A 195 -0.90 -4.95 -2.03
N MET A 196 -1.50 -4.19 -1.12
CA MET A 196 -2.65 -4.63 -0.31
C MET A 196 -4.01 -4.34 -0.95
N ARG A 197 -4.03 -3.82 -2.17
CA ARG A 197 -5.23 -3.43 -2.92
C ARG A 197 -5.48 -4.36 -4.10
N THR A 198 -6.69 -4.29 -4.64
CA THR A 198 -7.17 -5.11 -5.73
C THR A 198 -7.86 -4.29 -6.81
N SER A 199 -7.85 -4.79 -8.03
CA SER A 199 -8.59 -4.27 -9.18
C SER A 199 -9.18 -5.43 -9.97
N SER A 200 -10.12 -5.13 -10.87
CA SER A 200 -10.68 -6.13 -11.79
C SER A 200 -9.65 -6.66 -12.79
N ARG A 201 -8.75 -5.80 -13.27
CA ARG A 201 -7.68 -6.15 -14.22
C ARG A 201 -6.32 -6.03 -13.53
N PRO A 202 -5.43 -7.02 -13.62
CA PRO A 202 -4.11 -6.95 -12.99
C PRO A 202 -3.29 -5.71 -13.40
N VAL A 203 -3.36 -5.29 -14.67
CA VAL A 203 -2.64 -4.12 -15.18
C VAL A 203 -3.11 -2.80 -14.53
N ASP A 204 -4.39 -2.72 -14.15
CA ASP A 204 -4.96 -1.52 -13.54
C ASP A 204 -4.34 -1.23 -12.17
N MET A 205 -3.74 -2.22 -11.50
CA MET A 205 -2.99 -1.99 -10.26
C MET A 205 -1.76 -1.09 -10.48
N VAL A 206 -1.19 -1.08 -11.68
CA VAL A 206 -0.08 -0.21 -12.06
C VAL A 206 -0.62 1.17 -12.46
N PHE A 207 -1.66 1.20 -13.29
CA PHE A 207 -2.28 2.45 -13.73
C PHE A 207 -2.90 3.24 -12.56
N SER A 208 -3.43 2.55 -11.55
CA SER A 208 -3.98 3.17 -10.36
C SER A 208 -2.94 3.84 -9.47
N ILE A 209 -1.64 3.72 -9.77
CA ILE A 209 -0.58 4.40 -9.00
C ILE A 209 0.40 5.20 -9.85
N MET A 210 0.48 5.00 -11.17
CA MET A 210 1.48 5.67 -12.02
C MET A 210 1.52 7.20 -11.83
N GLY A 211 0.34 7.84 -11.76
CA GLY A 211 0.23 9.29 -11.58
C GLY A 211 0.71 9.78 -10.22
N LEU A 212 0.62 8.95 -9.17
CA LEU A 212 1.17 9.25 -7.84
C LEU A 212 2.70 9.31 -7.84
N PHE A 213 3.35 8.64 -8.80
CA PHE A 213 4.79 8.76 -9.05
C PHE A 213 5.11 9.83 -10.12
N GLY A 214 4.11 10.59 -10.56
CA GLY A 214 4.21 11.54 -11.67
C GLY A 214 4.50 10.89 -13.03
N VAL A 215 4.29 9.58 -13.18
CA VAL A 215 4.51 8.84 -14.42
C VAL A 215 3.18 8.67 -15.16
N THR A 216 3.23 8.73 -16.48
CA THR A 216 2.09 8.40 -17.34
C THR A 216 2.52 7.34 -18.35
N LEU A 217 2.02 6.12 -18.18
CA LEU A 217 2.19 5.03 -19.14
C LEU A 217 1.10 5.10 -20.21
N ASP A 218 1.33 4.47 -21.36
CA ASP A 218 0.30 4.29 -22.38
C ASP A 218 -0.46 2.97 -22.18
N PRO A 219 -1.74 2.98 -21.76
CA PRO A 219 -2.50 1.75 -21.52
C PRO A 219 -2.67 0.90 -22.79
N ILE A 220 -2.59 1.49 -23.99
CA ILE A 220 -2.72 0.77 -25.26
C ILE A 220 -1.53 -0.19 -25.48
N CYS A 221 -0.39 0.07 -24.82
CA CYS A 221 0.80 -0.76 -24.91
C CYS A 221 0.74 -2.04 -24.05
N PHE A 222 -0.32 -2.22 -23.25
CA PHE A 222 -0.43 -3.33 -22.30
C PHE A 222 -1.75 -4.07 -22.45
N THR A 223 -1.72 -5.39 -22.24
CA THR A 223 -2.95 -6.18 -22.16
C THR A 223 -3.55 -6.10 -20.75
N LYS A 224 -4.81 -6.51 -20.58
CA LYS A 224 -5.49 -6.47 -19.28
C LYS A 224 -4.75 -7.26 -18.17
N ASP A 225 -4.02 -8.30 -18.55
CA ASP A 225 -3.31 -9.20 -17.64
C ASP A 225 -1.81 -8.87 -17.53
N ASP A 226 -1.31 -7.89 -18.30
CA ASP A 226 0.12 -7.55 -18.39
C ASP A 226 0.60 -6.65 -17.24
N ARG A 227 0.39 -7.10 -16.00
CA ARG A 227 0.85 -6.40 -14.80
C ARG A 227 2.37 -6.33 -14.71
N LEU A 228 3.07 -7.38 -15.13
CA LEU A 228 4.53 -7.47 -15.00
C LEU A 228 5.23 -6.41 -15.88
N SER A 229 4.91 -6.37 -17.18
CA SER A 229 5.59 -5.44 -18.09
C SER A 229 5.21 -4.00 -17.77
N ALA A 230 3.95 -3.74 -17.37
CA ALA A 230 3.53 -2.44 -16.87
C ALA A 230 4.31 -2.03 -15.60
N THR A 231 4.56 -2.95 -14.68
CA THR A 231 5.36 -2.68 -13.47
C THR A 231 6.81 -2.33 -13.82
N ILE A 232 7.43 -3.07 -14.74
CA ILE A 232 8.78 -2.78 -15.25
C ILE A 232 8.80 -1.38 -15.90
N ALA A 233 7.84 -1.08 -16.77
CA ALA A 233 7.73 0.22 -17.42
C ALA A 233 7.58 1.38 -16.41
N LEU A 234 6.74 1.19 -15.37
CA LEU A 234 6.58 2.18 -14.30
C LEU A 234 7.89 2.37 -13.51
N ALA A 235 8.51 1.29 -13.05
CA ALA A 235 9.74 1.34 -12.27
C ALA A 235 10.88 2.02 -13.06
N ARG A 236 11.00 1.71 -14.34
CA ARG A 236 11.93 2.37 -15.26
C ARG A 236 11.66 3.86 -15.38
N ALA A 237 10.42 4.25 -15.65
CA ALA A 237 10.05 5.65 -15.81
C ALA A 237 10.29 6.45 -14.50
N ILE A 238 10.10 5.83 -13.33
CA ILE A 238 10.45 6.43 -12.04
C ILE A 238 11.95 6.72 -11.96
N LEU A 239 12.80 5.74 -12.29
CA LEU A 239 14.25 5.87 -12.26
C LEU A 239 14.78 6.87 -13.31
N GLU A 240 14.26 6.83 -14.54
CA GLU A 240 14.64 7.73 -15.64
C GLU A 240 14.33 9.20 -15.31
N LYS A 241 13.32 9.46 -14.47
CA LYS A 241 12.99 10.79 -13.95
C LYS A 241 13.85 11.23 -12.76
N GLY A 242 14.82 10.41 -12.34
CA GLY A 242 15.70 10.67 -11.20
C GLY A 242 15.15 10.19 -9.86
N GLY A 243 14.05 9.44 -9.85
CA GLY A 243 13.50 8.81 -8.66
C GLY A 243 14.39 7.69 -8.10
N ARG A 244 14.03 7.19 -6.92
CA ARG A 244 14.71 6.07 -6.24
C ARG A 244 13.89 4.80 -6.28
N ALA A 245 14.53 3.67 -6.02
CA ALA A 245 13.90 2.36 -5.98
C ALA A 245 13.08 2.14 -4.69
N THR A 246 12.05 2.95 -4.48
CA THR A 246 11.18 2.93 -3.28
C THR A 246 10.25 1.71 -3.22
N TRP A 247 10.29 0.81 -4.19
CA TRP A 247 9.60 -0.49 -4.11
C TRP A 247 10.40 -1.53 -3.31
N LEU A 248 11.70 -1.31 -3.11
CA LEU A 248 12.56 -2.28 -2.43
C LEU A 248 12.13 -2.45 -0.97
N GLY A 249 11.84 -3.70 -0.59
CA GLY A 249 11.35 -4.01 0.76
C GLY A 249 9.93 -3.52 1.03
N ALA A 250 9.10 -3.32 -0.01
CA ALA A 250 7.68 -3.02 0.18
C ALA A 250 6.97 -4.11 1.02
N SER A 251 7.38 -5.37 0.86
CA SER A 251 7.10 -6.43 1.82
C SER A 251 8.36 -7.22 2.11
N PHE A 252 8.66 -7.40 3.40
CA PHE A 252 9.69 -8.36 3.82
C PHE A 252 9.12 -9.76 4.03
N LYS A 253 7.79 -9.92 4.09
CA LYS A 253 7.17 -11.22 4.35
C LYS A 253 6.73 -11.98 3.13
N LEU A 254 6.28 -11.28 2.09
CA LEU A 254 6.03 -11.89 0.80
C LEU A 254 7.34 -12.34 0.15
N PRO A 255 7.36 -13.51 -0.53
CA PRO A 255 8.54 -13.93 -1.26
C PRO A 255 8.82 -12.99 -2.43
N PRO A 256 10.09 -12.85 -2.85
CA PRO A 256 10.44 -12.17 -4.09
C PRO A 256 9.77 -12.79 -5.32
N CYS A 257 9.43 -11.98 -6.30
CA CYS A 257 8.90 -12.42 -7.59
C CYS A 257 10.01 -13.02 -8.44
N LYS A 258 9.89 -14.29 -8.88
CA LYS A 258 10.91 -14.94 -9.72
C LYS A 258 11.22 -14.18 -11.02
N ARG A 259 10.19 -13.60 -11.64
CA ARG A 259 10.31 -12.85 -12.90
C ARG A 259 10.76 -11.39 -12.71
N LEU A 260 10.71 -10.88 -11.48
CA LEU A 260 11.11 -9.51 -11.15
C LEU A 260 11.62 -9.45 -9.69
N PRO A 261 12.84 -9.96 -9.41
CA PRO A 261 13.25 -10.29 -8.03
C PRO A 261 13.36 -9.12 -7.06
N THR A 262 13.44 -7.88 -7.55
CA THR A 262 13.40 -6.69 -6.67
C THR A 262 12.01 -6.37 -6.13
N PHE A 263 10.96 -7.04 -6.62
CA PHE A 263 9.58 -6.89 -6.17
C PHE A 263 9.13 -8.17 -5.45
N SER A 264 8.18 -8.02 -4.53
CA SER A 264 7.44 -9.17 -4.00
C SER A 264 6.57 -9.80 -5.08
N VAL A 265 6.21 -11.07 -4.90
CA VAL A 265 5.20 -11.73 -5.73
C VAL A 265 3.93 -10.89 -5.79
N PHE A 266 3.36 -10.76 -7.00
CA PHE A 266 2.15 -9.98 -7.20
C PHE A 266 0.95 -10.73 -6.61
N PRO A 267 0.18 -10.10 -5.71
CA PRO A 267 -1.05 -10.70 -5.20
C PRO A 267 -2.08 -10.91 -6.29
N ARG A 268 -2.91 -11.95 -6.13
CA ARG A 268 -4.05 -12.19 -7.01
C ARG A 268 -5.08 -11.07 -6.80
N THR A 269 -5.54 -10.51 -7.90
CA THR A 269 -6.54 -9.45 -7.91
C THR A 269 -7.93 -10.05 -8.16
N GLN A 270 -8.93 -9.54 -7.46
CA GLN A 270 -10.35 -9.83 -7.63
C GLN A 270 -11.14 -8.51 -7.75
N VAL A 271 -12.30 -8.54 -8.41
CA VAL A 271 -13.16 -7.35 -8.61
C VAL A 271 -13.57 -6.70 -7.29
N ALA A 272 -13.79 -7.50 -6.25
CA ALA A 272 -14.11 -7.04 -4.91
C ALA A 272 -13.38 -7.91 -3.88
N GLY A 273 -13.09 -7.33 -2.72
CA GLY A 273 -12.48 -8.02 -1.60
C GLY A 273 -11.03 -7.62 -1.36
N LYS A 274 -10.29 -8.51 -0.71
CA LYS A 274 -8.93 -8.27 -0.22
C LYS A 274 -7.93 -8.89 -1.18
N ALA A 275 -6.73 -8.32 -1.27
CA ALA A 275 -5.64 -8.91 -2.02
C ALA A 275 -5.18 -10.21 -1.34
N LEU A 276 -5.00 -11.29 -2.12
CA LEU A 276 -4.65 -12.62 -1.59
C LEU A 276 -3.34 -13.15 -2.17
N PHE A 277 -2.58 -13.88 -1.36
CA PHE A 277 -1.46 -14.72 -1.77
C PHE A 277 -1.58 -16.08 -1.09
N LYS A 278 -1.62 -17.17 -1.87
CA LYS A 278 -1.88 -18.54 -1.37
C LYS A 278 -3.07 -18.60 -0.39
N GLU A 279 -4.19 -17.99 -0.79
CA GLU A 279 -5.45 -17.90 -0.02
C GLU A 279 -5.39 -17.06 1.26
N GLN A 280 -4.23 -16.52 1.64
CA GLN A 280 -4.09 -15.63 2.78
C GLN A 280 -4.13 -14.16 2.37
N GLU A 281 -4.73 -13.31 3.19
CA GLU A 281 -4.79 -11.87 2.96
C GLU A 281 -3.38 -11.25 3.03
N VAL A 282 -3.03 -10.46 2.02
CA VAL A 282 -1.72 -9.82 1.91
C VAL A 282 -1.42 -8.92 3.09
N SER A 283 -2.41 -8.22 3.64
CA SER A 283 -2.22 -7.34 4.81
C SER A 283 -1.69 -8.08 6.05
N GLU A 284 -1.89 -9.40 6.14
CA GLU A 284 -1.32 -10.21 7.23
C GLU A 284 0.17 -10.52 7.04
N MET A 285 0.63 -10.42 5.79
CA MET A 285 2.03 -10.57 5.37
C MET A 285 2.70 -9.20 5.18
N MET A 286 2.19 -8.16 5.83
CA MET A 286 2.74 -6.82 5.76
C MET A 286 3.03 -6.31 7.15
N ASP A 287 4.12 -5.56 7.28
CA ASP A 287 4.48 -4.87 8.51
C ASP A 287 4.09 -3.39 8.41
N SER A 288 3.59 -2.84 9.52
CA SER A 288 3.25 -1.42 9.63
C SER A 288 4.52 -0.63 9.92
N GLU A 289 5.42 -0.55 8.95
CA GLU A 289 6.70 0.18 9.04
C GLU A 289 6.90 1.14 7.88
N TYR A 290 7.78 2.11 8.08
CA TYR A 290 8.19 3.11 7.08
C TYR A 290 9.71 3.26 7.06
N HIS A 291 10.24 3.61 5.90
CA HIS A 291 11.67 3.91 5.71
C HIS A 291 12.01 5.27 6.33
N CYS A 292 13.24 5.42 6.83
CA CYS A 292 13.72 6.66 7.42
C CYS A 292 15.06 7.04 6.78
N PRO A 293 15.07 7.78 5.66
CA PRO A 293 16.30 8.04 4.90
C PRO A 293 17.34 8.80 5.74
N GLY A 294 16.91 9.76 6.56
CA GLY A 294 17.79 10.54 7.43
C GLY A 294 18.44 9.76 8.56
N ALA A 295 17.95 8.54 8.87
CA ALA A 295 18.50 7.74 9.96
C ALA A 295 19.69 6.86 9.54
N LEU A 296 19.80 6.50 8.26
CA LEU A 296 20.91 5.67 7.76
C LEU A 296 21.31 5.96 6.31
N VAL A 297 20.53 5.47 5.35
CA VAL A 297 20.75 5.69 3.91
C VAL A 297 19.41 5.81 3.20
N PRO A 298 19.32 6.65 2.14
CA PRO A 298 18.15 6.70 1.28
C PRO A 298 18.02 5.42 0.44
N PHE A 299 16.85 5.19 -0.17
CA PHE A 299 16.71 4.13 -1.17
C PHE A 299 17.72 4.33 -2.32
N PRO A 300 18.25 3.25 -2.91
CA PRO A 300 19.22 3.37 -3.99
C PRO A 300 18.60 4.00 -5.24
N GLN A 301 19.38 4.83 -5.91
CA GLN A 301 19.15 5.18 -7.31
C GLN A 301 19.75 4.10 -8.21
N GLY A 302 19.39 4.12 -9.48
CA GLY A 302 19.90 3.15 -10.42
C GLY A 302 19.23 3.23 -11.77
N SER A 303 19.33 2.14 -12.54
CA SER A 303 18.66 1.98 -13.82
C SER A 303 18.02 0.60 -13.90
N MET A 304 16.96 0.46 -14.68
CA MET A 304 16.31 -0.84 -14.92
C MET A 304 16.22 -1.08 -16.43
N ASP A 305 16.60 -2.29 -16.86
CA ASP A 305 16.52 -2.68 -18.27
C ASP A 305 15.10 -3.08 -18.69
N THR A 306 14.88 -3.46 -19.96
CA THR A 306 13.53 -3.88 -20.45
C THR A 306 13.07 -5.19 -19.85
N ASN A 307 13.98 -5.98 -19.30
CA ASN A 307 13.71 -7.31 -18.75
C ASN A 307 13.48 -7.27 -17.23
N GLY A 308 13.54 -6.09 -16.62
CA GLY A 308 13.36 -5.90 -15.18
C GLY A 308 14.64 -6.12 -14.35
N SER A 309 15.82 -6.18 -14.97
CA SER A 309 17.08 -6.18 -14.22
C SER A 309 17.38 -4.78 -13.72
N PHE A 310 17.49 -4.63 -12.40
CA PHE A 310 17.77 -3.37 -11.73
C PHE A 310 19.25 -3.29 -11.34
N THR A 311 19.94 -2.27 -11.85
CA THR A 311 21.35 -1.99 -11.53
C THR A 311 21.47 -0.80 -10.60
N PHE A 312 22.16 -0.98 -9.47
CA PHE A 312 22.36 0.05 -8.46
C PHE A 312 23.67 -0.13 -7.69
N THR A 313 24.08 0.90 -6.96
CA THR A 313 25.26 0.88 -6.10
C THR A 313 24.86 1.22 -4.67
N THR A 314 25.29 0.40 -3.71
CA THR A 314 25.08 0.65 -2.28
C THR A 314 26.09 -0.11 -1.43
N LYS A 315 26.07 0.13 -0.12
CA LYS A 315 26.89 -0.56 0.88
C LYS A 315 26.51 -2.03 1.00
N ALA A 316 27.50 -2.91 1.02
CA ALA A 316 27.27 -4.34 1.16
C ALA A 316 28.42 -5.07 1.85
N VAL A 317 28.11 -6.24 2.40
CA VAL A 317 29.10 -7.17 2.94
C VAL A 317 28.92 -8.55 2.31
N ARG A 318 30.03 -9.21 2.01
CA ARG A 318 30.02 -10.58 1.46
C ARG A 318 29.60 -11.56 2.55
N VAL A 319 28.76 -12.51 2.16
CA VAL A 319 28.30 -13.60 3.04
C VAL A 319 28.40 -14.94 2.35
N ALA A 320 28.42 -16.02 3.14
CA ALA A 320 28.39 -17.39 2.65
C ALA A 320 27.40 -18.22 3.47
N ALA A 321 26.59 -19.04 2.79
CA ALA A 321 25.65 -19.95 3.44
C ALA A 321 26.38 -20.85 4.45
N THR A 322 25.77 -21.08 5.61
CA THR A 322 26.35 -21.90 6.68
C THR A 322 25.25 -22.67 7.42
N THR A 323 25.60 -23.83 7.96
CA THR A 323 24.70 -24.69 8.76
C THR A 323 24.98 -24.62 10.26
N GLY A 324 25.83 -23.68 10.69
CA GLY A 324 26.24 -23.57 12.10
C GLY A 324 25.09 -23.13 13.02
N THR A 325 25.18 -23.48 14.29
CA THR A 325 24.20 -23.03 15.31
C THR A 325 24.37 -21.53 15.55
N GLU A 326 23.26 -20.82 15.72
CA GLU A 326 23.25 -19.41 16.13
C GLU A 326 24.00 -19.27 17.47
N VAL A 327 25.21 -18.71 17.42
CA VAL A 327 25.89 -18.25 18.62
C VAL A 327 25.38 -16.84 18.87
N LEU A 328 24.66 -16.63 19.98
CA LEU A 328 24.25 -15.31 20.46
C LEU A 328 25.50 -14.44 20.64
N SER A 329 25.87 -13.74 19.58
CA SER A 329 26.99 -12.82 19.58
C SER A 329 26.48 -11.44 19.96
N THR A 330 26.91 -10.97 21.13
CA THR A 330 26.73 -9.59 21.57
C THR A 330 27.68 -8.61 20.86
N SER A 331 28.51 -9.11 19.94
CA SER A 331 29.42 -8.30 19.13
C SER A 331 28.66 -7.30 18.26
N LEU A 332 29.23 -6.10 18.11
CA LEU A 332 28.76 -5.07 17.18
C LEU A 332 28.92 -5.50 15.71
N SER A 333 29.86 -6.42 15.44
CA SER A 333 30.09 -7.05 14.15
C SER A 333 29.73 -8.53 14.26
N PRO A 334 28.53 -8.93 13.80
CA PRO A 334 28.11 -10.32 13.86
C PRO A 334 28.91 -11.18 12.87
N SER A 335 29.32 -12.37 13.30
CA SER A 335 29.94 -13.37 12.40
C SER A 335 28.90 -14.18 11.63
N ILE A 336 27.65 -14.23 12.12
CA ILE A 336 26.53 -14.93 11.51
C ILE A 336 25.33 -13.98 11.43
N LEU A 337 24.71 -13.95 10.25
CA LEU A 337 23.45 -13.28 9.97
C LEU A 337 22.36 -14.33 9.82
N LYS A 338 21.23 -14.07 10.46
CA LYS A 338 20.00 -14.84 10.26
C LYS A 338 19.10 -14.07 9.32
N ALA A 339 18.79 -14.68 8.19
CA ALA A 339 17.84 -14.13 7.25
C ALA A 339 16.40 -14.45 7.69
N LYS A 340 15.43 -13.76 7.11
CA LYS A 340 14.02 -13.79 7.52
C LYS A 340 13.28 -15.06 7.10
N ASP A 341 13.86 -15.82 6.19
CA ASP A 341 13.53 -17.21 5.83
C ASP A 341 14.23 -18.24 6.73
N GLU A 342 14.83 -17.79 7.83
CA GLU A 342 15.56 -18.59 8.82
C GLU A 342 16.90 -19.17 8.33
N SER A 343 17.33 -18.86 7.10
CA SER A 343 18.64 -19.29 6.58
C SER A 343 19.79 -18.54 7.28
N LEU A 344 20.91 -19.24 7.49
CA LEU A 344 22.07 -18.72 8.22
C LEU A 344 23.24 -18.43 7.28
N TRP A 345 23.84 -17.26 7.47
CA TRP A 345 24.84 -16.69 6.58
C TRP A 345 26.04 -16.19 7.36
N ARG A 346 27.22 -16.76 7.10
CA ARG A 346 28.48 -16.31 7.71
C ARG A 346 28.94 -15.02 7.01
N VAL A 347 29.30 -14.01 7.78
CA VAL A 347 29.97 -12.80 7.26
C VAL A 347 31.41 -13.17 6.90
N CYS A 348 31.81 -12.92 5.66
CA CYS A 348 33.17 -13.21 5.19
C CYS A 348 34.09 -12.02 5.44
N ASP A 349 35.30 -12.29 5.91
CA ASP A 349 36.35 -11.28 6.02
C ASP A 349 37.01 -11.06 4.66
N THR A 350 37.64 -9.89 4.47
CA THR A 350 38.34 -9.52 3.22
C THR A 350 39.46 -10.49 2.85
N THR A 351 39.95 -11.29 3.79
CA THR A 351 41.00 -12.31 3.60
C THR A 351 40.46 -13.66 3.10
N ASP A 352 39.15 -13.89 3.09
CA ASP A 352 38.53 -15.16 2.66
C ASP A 352 38.47 -15.25 1.13
N SER A 353 39.64 -15.45 0.50
CA SER A 353 39.83 -15.48 -0.96
C SER A 353 39.57 -16.84 -1.62
N HIS A 354 38.85 -17.76 -0.98
CA HIS A 354 38.68 -19.12 -1.52
C HIS A 354 37.26 -19.44 -2.00
N ASN A 355 37.08 -19.43 -3.33
CA ASN A 355 36.43 -20.47 -4.16
C ASN A 355 35.13 -21.13 -3.66
N THR A 356 34.19 -20.38 -3.08
CA THR A 356 32.82 -20.87 -2.93
C THR A 356 31.98 -20.53 -4.17
N ARG A 357 31.27 -21.53 -4.67
CA ARG A 357 30.30 -21.44 -5.77
C ARG A 357 29.22 -20.39 -5.42
N GLY A 358 29.06 -19.39 -6.28
CA GLY A 358 28.06 -18.31 -6.18
C GLY A 358 28.41 -17.26 -5.11
N ALA A 359 28.67 -16.02 -5.52
CA ALA A 359 28.85 -14.94 -4.56
C ALA A 359 27.51 -14.54 -3.93
N ALA A 360 27.47 -14.33 -2.62
CA ALA A 360 26.30 -13.82 -1.92
C ALA A 360 26.66 -12.59 -1.08
N PHE A 361 25.71 -11.67 -0.95
CA PHE A 361 25.91 -10.39 -0.28
C PHE A 361 24.68 -10.01 0.55
N ALA A 362 24.94 -9.45 1.74
CA ALA A 362 23.96 -8.63 2.44
C ALA A 362 24.15 -7.19 1.98
N VAL A 363 23.10 -6.62 1.37
CA VAL A 363 23.09 -5.33 0.68
C VAL A 363 22.23 -4.36 1.48
N LEU A 364 22.81 -3.25 1.94
CA LEU A 364 22.13 -2.33 2.85
C LEU A 364 20.94 -1.66 2.15
N LEU A 365 19.76 -1.77 2.77
CA LEU A 365 18.53 -1.15 2.28
C LEU A 365 18.20 0.16 3.01
N GLY A 366 18.39 0.19 4.32
CA GLY A 366 18.18 1.41 5.09
C GLY A 366 17.70 1.16 6.52
N TRP A 367 17.12 2.22 7.09
CA TRP A 367 16.53 2.22 8.42
C TRP A 367 15.02 2.24 8.32
N PHE A 368 14.34 1.41 9.11
CA PHE A 368 12.90 1.25 9.12
C PHE A 368 12.37 1.35 10.55
N ASN A 369 11.30 2.11 10.71
CA ASN A 369 10.62 2.28 11.99
C ASN A 369 9.21 1.72 11.90
N ALA A 370 8.76 1.06 12.98
CA ALA A 370 7.35 0.77 13.13
C ALA A 370 6.55 2.07 13.15
N TYR A 371 5.45 2.10 12.41
CA TYR A 371 4.55 3.21 12.33
C TYR A 371 3.65 3.24 13.56
N VAL A 372 3.77 4.32 14.32
CA VAL A 372 2.81 4.71 15.34
C VAL A 372 2.46 6.17 15.04
N PRO A 373 1.18 6.52 14.86
CA PRO A 373 0.79 7.90 14.57
C PRO A 373 1.38 8.87 15.59
N ASN A 374 2.04 9.92 15.09
CA ASN A 374 2.66 10.99 15.89
C ASN A 374 3.74 10.56 16.88
N VAL A 375 4.23 9.32 16.79
CA VAL A 375 5.27 8.78 17.68
C VAL A 375 6.31 8.04 16.85
N THR A 376 7.59 8.41 17.03
CA THR A 376 8.69 7.61 16.51
C THR A 376 9.18 6.69 17.63
N PRO A 377 9.04 5.36 17.52
CA PRO A 377 9.52 4.44 18.53
C PRO A 377 11.05 4.56 18.70
N ALA A 378 11.52 4.67 19.95
CA ALA A 378 12.94 4.81 20.27
C ALA A 378 13.62 3.50 20.69
N HIS A 379 12.89 2.38 20.72
CA HIS A 379 13.43 1.08 21.10
C HIS A 379 14.00 0.35 19.88
N ASP A 380 14.99 -0.50 20.13
CA ASP A 380 15.62 -1.33 19.11
C ASP A 380 14.61 -2.40 18.63
N ALA A 381 14.14 -2.25 17.39
CA ALA A 381 13.21 -3.16 16.73
C ALA A 381 13.84 -3.78 15.46
N ASP A 382 15.15 -4.03 15.55
CA ASP A 382 16.00 -4.48 14.44
C ASP A 382 15.98 -3.53 13.23
N ASN A 383 15.87 -2.23 13.50
CA ASN A 383 15.51 -1.18 12.53
C ASN A 383 16.35 -1.14 11.24
N ILE A 384 17.55 -1.72 11.22
CA ILE A 384 18.38 -1.74 10.03
C ILE A 384 17.99 -2.95 9.17
N ARG A 385 17.62 -2.70 7.92
CA ARG A 385 17.25 -3.76 6.96
C ARG A 385 18.31 -3.88 5.86
N ALA A 386 18.58 -5.10 5.45
CA ALA A 386 19.41 -5.43 4.31
C ALA A 386 18.73 -6.49 3.42
N ILE A 387 18.96 -6.40 2.11
CA ILE A 387 18.54 -7.40 1.12
C ILE A 387 19.65 -8.45 1.03
N LEU A 388 19.31 -9.72 1.16
CA LEU A 388 20.23 -10.80 0.88
C LEU A 388 20.11 -11.17 -0.60
N VAL A 389 21.22 -11.05 -1.34
CA VAL A 389 21.27 -11.37 -2.77
C VAL A 389 22.29 -12.47 -3.04
N THR A 390 21.97 -13.31 -4.03
CA THR A 390 22.78 -14.46 -4.45
C THR A 390 23.04 -14.40 -5.94
N GLU A 391 24.28 -14.62 -6.34
CA GLU A 391 24.72 -14.63 -7.74
C GLU A 391 24.21 -15.90 -8.44
N HIS A 392 23.52 -15.72 -9.57
CA HIS A 392 23.01 -16.82 -10.40
C HIS A 392 23.66 -16.87 -11.79
N ALA A 393 24.29 -15.77 -12.21
CA ALA A 393 25.17 -15.68 -13.37
C ALA A 393 26.26 -14.63 -13.09
N PRO A 394 27.39 -14.61 -13.82
CA PRO A 394 28.47 -13.66 -13.54
C PRO A 394 27.95 -12.22 -13.41
N GLU A 395 28.15 -11.62 -12.23
CA GLU A 395 27.73 -10.26 -11.88
C GLU A 395 26.21 -10.01 -11.89
N LYS A 396 25.40 -11.08 -11.94
CA LYS A 396 23.93 -11.03 -11.89
C LYS A 396 23.40 -11.75 -10.67
N PHE A 397 22.53 -11.06 -9.96
CA PHE A 397 22.03 -11.47 -8.66
C PHE A 397 20.50 -11.58 -8.67
N HIS A 398 19.96 -12.38 -7.77
CA HIS A 398 18.54 -12.35 -7.41
C HIS A 398 18.40 -12.10 -5.91
N VAL A 399 17.23 -11.61 -5.50
CA VAL A 399 16.90 -11.46 -4.07
C VAL A 399 16.57 -12.83 -3.51
N HIS A 400 17.32 -13.26 -2.49
CA HIS A 400 17.09 -14.51 -1.78
C HIS A 400 16.14 -14.31 -0.59
N SER A 401 16.44 -13.32 0.26
CA SER A 401 15.72 -13.05 1.51
C SER A 401 16.08 -11.65 2.03
N TYR A 402 15.74 -11.36 3.28
CA TYR A 402 16.05 -10.11 3.98
C TYR A 402 16.71 -10.39 5.32
N VAL A 403 17.58 -9.48 5.76
CA VAL A 403 18.27 -9.54 7.05
C VAL A 403 17.88 -8.32 7.87
N PHE A 404 17.50 -8.56 9.13
CA PHE A 404 17.08 -7.54 10.08
C PHE A 404 18.16 -7.42 11.15
N LEU A 405 18.56 -6.19 11.45
CA LEU A 405 19.73 -5.91 12.27
C LEU A 405 19.39 -4.86 13.33
N SER A 406 19.73 -5.17 14.58
CA SER A 406 19.70 -4.22 15.70
C SER A 406 20.29 -2.86 15.35
N MET A 407 19.67 -1.79 15.84
CA MET A 407 20.15 -0.42 15.67
C MET A 407 21.59 -0.21 16.17
N ARG A 408 22.03 -1.04 17.13
CA ARG A 408 23.40 -1.01 17.68
C ARG A 408 24.46 -1.34 16.62
N ARG A 409 24.07 -2.02 15.55
CA ARG A 409 24.95 -2.39 14.43
C ARG A 409 25.13 -1.25 13.42
N LYS A 410 24.57 -0.06 13.66
CA LYS A 410 24.72 1.11 12.78
C LYS A 410 26.19 1.40 12.42
N PRO A 411 27.15 1.47 13.35
CA PRO A 411 28.56 1.73 13.00
C PRO A 411 29.15 0.67 12.05
N TRP A 412 28.77 -0.59 12.25
CA TRP A 412 29.24 -1.71 11.44
C TRP A 412 28.70 -1.64 10.01
N VAL A 413 27.39 -1.47 9.82
CA VAL A 413 26.81 -1.39 8.48
C VAL A 413 27.23 -0.13 7.72
N THR A 414 27.54 0.96 8.42
CA THR A 414 28.09 2.17 7.78
C THR A 414 29.52 1.99 7.30
N ALA A 415 30.27 1.03 7.86
CA ALA A 415 31.63 0.73 7.44
C ALA A 415 31.71 -0.23 6.23
N TRP A 416 30.59 -0.79 5.79
CA TRP A 416 30.54 -1.65 4.60
C TRP A 416 30.99 -0.90 3.34
N GLU A 417 31.62 -1.66 2.42
CA GLU A 417 32.09 -1.17 1.13
C GLU A 417 30.92 -0.93 0.18
N GLU A 418 31.02 0.11 -0.65
CA GLU A 418 30.08 0.32 -1.74
C GLU A 418 30.39 -0.63 -2.89
N ARG A 419 29.36 -1.28 -3.43
CA ARG A 419 29.45 -2.20 -4.56
C ARG A 419 28.27 -2.00 -5.49
N SER A 420 28.49 -2.29 -6.77
CA SER A 420 27.44 -2.29 -7.78
C SER A 420 26.83 -3.67 -7.90
N PHE A 421 25.50 -3.73 -8.05
CA PHE A 421 24.72 -4.94 -8.17
C PHE A 421 23.79 -4.81 -9.37
N CYS A 422 23.69 -5.89 -10.17
CA CYS A 422 22.64 -6.07 -11.15
C CYS A 422 21.70 -7.17 -10.67
N VAL A 423 20.51 -6.79 -10.19
CA VAL A 423 19.53 -7.71 -9.64
C VAL A 423 18.41 -7.93 -10.66
N GLY A 424 18.27 -9.14 -11.19
CA GLY A 424 17.32 -9.43 -12.27
C GLY A 424 16.83 -10.88 -12.24
N PRO A 425 15.88 -11.24 -13.11
CA PRO A 425 15.39 -12.60 -13.19
C PRO A 425 16.50 -13.58 -13.57
N GLU A 426 16.40 -14.80 -13.06
CA GLU A 426 17.23 -15.89 -13.56
C GLU A 426 16.95 -16.10 -15.04
N THR A 427 17.99 -16.38 -15.83
CA THR A 427 17.76 -16.75 -17.22
C THR A 427 16.98 -18.05 -17.20
N PRO A 428 15.81 -18.13 -17.86
CA PRO A 428 15.02 -19.36 -17.83
C PRO A 428 15.90 -20.47 -18.38
N SER A 429 16.21 -21.46 -17.55
CA SER A 429 16.55 -22.77 -18.09
C SER A 429 15.30 -23.26 -18.81
N ASP A 430 15.45 -23.91 -19.98
CA ASP A 430 14.36 -24.39 -20.84
C ASP A 430 13.37 -25.39 -20.16
N THR A 431 13.45 -25.56 -18.84
CA THR A 431 12.77 -26.58 -18.04
C THR A 431 11.77 -26.07 -17.01
N GLU A 432 11.68 -24.76 -16.72
CA GLU A 432 10.66 -24.22 -15.81
C GLU A 432 9.66 -23.34 -16.56
N THR A 433 8.81 -23.98 -17.36
CA THR A 433 7.48 -23.41 -17.62
C THR A 433 6.68 -23.60 -16.33
N GLU A 434 6.84 -22.70 -15.36
CA GLU A 434 5.84 -22.58 -14.32
C GLU A 434 4.53 -22.27 -15.04
N LEU A 435 3.67 -23.28 -15.08
CA LEU A 435 2.24 -23.11 -15.22
C LEU A 435 1.90 -21.97 -14.27
N GLU A 436 1.56 -20.80 -14.82
CA GLU A 436 0.66 -19.90 -14.11
C GLU A 436 -0.39 -20.82 -13.51
N GLU A 437 -0.53 -20.85 -12.18
CA GLU A 437 -1.68 -21.47 -11.56
C GLU A 437 -2.86 -20.91 -12.33
N GLU A 438 -3.44 -21.78 -13.15
CA GLU A 438 -4.41 -21.46 -14.17
C GLU A 438 -5.42 -20.55 -13.49
N LEU A 439 -5.70 -19.40 -14.10
CA LEU A 439 -6.76 -18.47 -13.69
C LEU A 439 -8.10 -19.21 -13.76
N VAL A 440 -8.34 -20.14 -12.84
CA VAL A 440 -9.62 -20.78 -12.66
C VAL A 440 -10.48 -19.71 -12.03
N GLU A 441 -11.24 -19.05 -12.88
CA GLU A 441 -12.43 -18.30 -12.51
C GLU A 441 -13.25 -19.19 -11.59
N VAL A 442 -13.12 -19.00 -10.27
CA VAL A 442 -14.12 -19.53 -9.34
C VAL A 442 -15.36 -18.68 -9.64
N THR A 443 -16.22 -19.19 -10.52
CA THR A 443 -17.58 -18.72 -10.67
C THR A 443 -18.21 -18.79 -9.29
N THR A 444 -18.24 -17.66 -8.59
CA THR A 444 -19.07 -17.49 -7.42
C THR A 444 -20.52 -17.74 -7.86
N PRO A 445 -21.34 -18.42 -7.05
CA PRO A 445 -22.74 -18.59 -7.39
C PRO A 445 -23.32 -17.20 -7.62
N ARG A 446 -23.97 -17.00 -8.78
CA ARG A 446 -24.75 -15.80 -9.04
C ARG A 446 -25.59 -15.53 -7.81
N ILE A 447 -25.28 -14.47 -7.06
CA ILE A 447 -26.21 -13.94 -6.07
C ILE A 447 -27.42 -13.53 -6.90
N CYS A 448 -28.45 -14.36 -6.86
CA CYS A 448 -29.72 -14.09 -7.50
C CYS A 448 -30.14 -12.67 -7.11
N ASN A 449 -30.31 -11.83 -8.13
CA ASN A 449 -31.10 -10.61 -8.03
C ASN A 449 -32.43 -10.98 -7.38
N TYR A 450 -32.60 -10.69 -6.09
CA TYR A 450 -33.92 -10.65 -5.48
C TYR A 450 -34.62 -9.39 -6.01
N CYS A 451 -35.15 -9.52 -7.22
CA CYS A 451 -36.33 -8.79 -7.65
C CYS A 451 -37.51 -9.30 -6.81
N VAL A 452 -37.86 -8.56 -5.75
CA VAL A 452 -39.19 -8.70 -5.12
C VAL A 452 -39.89 -7.35 -5.13
N LEU A 453 -40.78 -7.26 -6.11
CA LEU A 453 -42.00 -6.46 -6.22
C LEU A 453 -42.21 -5.29 -5.25
N LEU A 454 -42.15 -4.09 -5.84
CA LEU A 454 -43.10 -3.00 -5.56
C LEU A 454 -44.53 -3.49 -5.82
N ARG A 455 -45.35 -3.60 -4.77
CA ARG A 455 -46.82 -3.53 -4.87
C ARG A 455 -47.36 -2.50 -3.88
N THR A 456 -47.69 -1.35 -4.43
CA THR A 456 -48.88 -0.53 -4.14
C THR A 456 -49.50 -0.67 -2.74
N PHE A 457 -49.41 0.40 -1.94
CA PHE A 457 -50.54 0.87 -1.14
C PHE A 457 -50.71 2.38 -1.29
N ARG A 458 -51.73 2.73 -2.08
CA ARG A 458 -52.32 4.07 -2.20
C ARG A 458 -53.66 3.99 -1.46
N ASN A 459 -53.97 5.03 -0.70
CA ASN A 459 -55.27 5.37 -0.11
C ASN A 459 -55.86 4.46 0.99
N VAL A 460 -55.90 5.00 2.22
CA VAL A 460 -57.17 5.10 2.96
C VAL A 460 -57.23 6.48 3.64
N ARG A 461 -58.10 7.35 3.12
CA ARG A 461 -58.73 8.44 3.88
C ARG A 461 -59.96 7.87 4.57
N GLY A 462 -60.09 8.11 5.88
CA GLY A 462 -61.31 8.53 6.59
C GLY A 462 -62.57 7.66 6.58
N GLN A 463 -62.98 7.23 7.79
CA GLN A 463 -64.33 7.01 8.37
C GLN A 463 -64.15 5.88 9.41
N ARG A 464 -64.50 5.97 10.70
CA ARG A 464 -65.33 6.85 11.52
C ARG A 464 -64.64 7.13 12.85
#